data_AF-A0A558QWC9-F1
#
_entry.id   AF-A0A558QWC9-F1
#
_cell.length_a   1.000
_cell.length_b   1.000
_cell.length_c   1.000
_cell.angle_alpha   90.00
_cell.angle_beta   90.00
_cell.angle_gamma   90.00
#
_symmetry.space_group_name_H-M   'P 1'
#
loop_
_entity.id
_entity.type
_entity.pdbx_description
1 polymer ?
#
loop_
_entity_poly.entity_id
_entity_poly.type
_entity_poly.pdbx_seq_one_letter_code
_entity_poly.pdbx_strand_id
1 'polypeptide(L)'
;MIGLLAPSAFLLIALKSVLSDFWKLSLLMVVRPRLRAAIVIAATSIIIVTIGAIEIFGPTRGGAVRFTVLAIAPALSWQALTWWAWWRDDRATRAAALLIAIANAERLDEPPPAGNRWLPWGNYIFDVEVARRRSIYEPPPI
;
A
#
# COMPACT_ATOMS: atom_id res chain seq x y z
N MET A 1 15.14 -23.42 -19.62
CA MET A 1 13.82 -22.72 -19.59
C MET A 1 13.58 -21.88 -18.33
N ILE A 2 14.18 -22.18 -17.17
CA ILE A 2 14.03 -21.39 -15.93
C ILE A 2 14.57 -19.94 -16.07
N GLY A 3 15.59 -19.72 -16.91
CA GLY A 3 16.22 -18.40 -17.08
C GLY A 3 15.36 -17.31 -17.74
N LEU A 4 14.28 -17.67 -18.45
CA LEU A 4 13.34 -16.71 -19.05
C LEU A 4 12.11 -16.45 -18.17
N LEU A 5 11.72 -17.43 -17.34
CA LEU A 5 10.54 -17.31 -16.47
C LEU A 5 10.76 -16.35 -15.31
N ALA A 6 11.97 -16.34 -14.73
CA ALA A 6 12.32 -15.45 -13.63
C ALA A 6 12.19 -13.95 -13.99
N PRO A 7 12.82 -13.43 -15.07
CA PRO A 7 12.70 -12.03 -15.43
C PRO A 7 11.26 -11.63 -15.80
N SER A 8 10.51 -12.50 -16.47
CA SER A 8 9.08 -12.25 -16.76
C SER A 8 8.23 -12.18 -15.48
N ALA A 9 8.48 -13.05 -14.50
CA ALA A 9 7.80 -13.00 -13.20
C ALA A 9 8.13 -11.71 -12.44
N PHE A 10 9.41 -11.29 -12.42
CA PHE A 10 9.79 -10.00 -11.82
C PHE A 10 9.13 -8.82 -12.51
N LEU A 11 9.02 -8.86 -13.84
CA LEU A 11 8.37 -7.80 -14.61
C LEU A 11 6.86 -7.74 -14.34
N LEU A 12 6.20 -8.88 -14.19
CA LEU A 12 4.79 -8.94 -13.78
C LEU A 12 4.57 -8.45 -12.35
N ILE A 13 5.45 -8.81 -11.41
CA ILE A 13 5.39 -8.31 -10.02
C ILE A 13 5.61 -6.79 -10.00
N ALA A 14 6.59 -6.30 -10.75
CA ALA A 14 6.86 -4.87 -10.90
C ALA A 14 5.64 -4.14 -11.48
N LEU A 15 5.05 -4.68 -12.55
CA LEU A 15 3.89 -4.08 -13.19
C LEU A 15 2.67 -4.07 -12.27
N LYS A 16 2.44 -5.17 -11.53
CA LYS A 16 1.36 -5.27 -10.53
C LYS A 16 1.57 -4.27 -9.40
N SER A 17 2.78 -4.17 -8.86
CA SER A 17 3.16 -3.20 -7.81
C SER A 17 2.93 -1.77 -8.28
N VAL A 18 3.41 -1.42 -9.48
CA VAL A 18 3.20 -0.08 -10.04
C VAL A 18 1.72 0.21 -10.26
N LEU A 19 0.95 -0.70 -10.87
CA LEU A 19 -0.46 -0.46 -11.16
C LEU A 19 -1.34 -0.42 -9.90
N SER A 20 -1.18 -1.38 -8.99
CA SER A 20 -1.98 -1.46 -7.76
C SER A 20 -1.56 -0.40 -6.77
N ASP A 21 -0.27 -0.34 -6.43
CA ASP A 21 0.15 0.38 -5.24
C ASP A 21 0.31 1.87 -5.51
N PHE A 22 0.69 2.25 -6.74
CA PHE A 22 0.69 3.67 -7.13
C PHE A 22 -0.71 4.26 -7.11
N TRP A 23 -1.72 3.53 -7.60
CA TRP A 23 -3.11 3.96 -7.52
C TRP A 23 -3.58 4.12 -6.08
N LYS A 24 -3.26 3.14 -5.21
CA LYS A 24 -3.60 3.21 -3.79
C LYS A 24 -2.96 4.40 -3.08
N LEU A 25 -1.68 4.67 -3.35
CA LEU A 25 -0.95 5.82 -2.80
C LEU A 25 -1.54 7.15 -3.27
N SER A 26 -1.95 7.22 -4.54
CA SER A 26 -2.58 8.40 -5.14
C SER A 26 -3.93 8.70 -4.50
N LEU A 27 -4.79 7.69 -4.33
CA LEU A 27 -6.07 7.80 -3.62
C LEU A 27 -5.87 8.24 -2.17
N LEU A 28 -4.85 7.70 -1.50
CA LEU A 28 -4.50 8.04 -0.13
C LEU A 28 -4.24 9.55 0.07
N MET A 29 -3.60 10.22 -0.90
CA MET A 29 -3.36 11.66 -0.84
C MET A 29 -4.65 12.49 -0.82
N VAL A 30 -5.72 11.97 -1.43
CA VAL A 30 -7.05 12.60 -1.41
C VAL A 30 -7.80 12.25 -0.14
N VAL A 31 -7.76 10.98 0.24
CA VAL A 31 -8.64 10.38 1.24
C VAL A 31 -8.15 10.62 2.68
N ARG A 32 -6.85 10.57 2.93
CA ARG A 32 -6.27 10.80 4.27
C ARG A 32 -5.18 11.88 4.20
N PRO A 33 -5.54 13.18 4.27
CA PRO A 33 -4.55 14.27 4.17
C PRO A 33 -3.47 14.20 5.26
N ARG A 34 -3.77 13.61 6.43
CA ARG A 34 -2.79 13.36 7.51
C ARG A 34 -1.63 12.44 7.09
N LEU A 35 -1.82 11.62 6.06
CA LEU A 35 -0.79 10.74 5.52
C LEU A 35 0.05 11.39 4.40
N ARG A 36 -0.33 12.59 3.93
CA ARG A 36 0.39 13.28 2.83
C ARG A 36 1.87 13.46 3.12
N ALA A 37 2.21 13.91 4.33
CA ALA A 37 3.61 14.09 4.72
C ALA A 37 4.39 12.77 4.62
N ALA A 38 3.81 11.66 5.09
CA ALA A 38 4.45 10.35 5.02
C ALA A 38 4.60 9.85 3.58
N ILE A 39 3.61 10.11 2.71
CA ILE A 39 3.67 9.77 1.28
C ILE A 39 4.75 10.59 0.57
N VAL A 40 4.83 11.90 0.86
CA VAL A 40 5.88 12.78 0.31
C VAL A 40 7.26 12.34 0.76
N ILE A 41 7.43 12.00 2.05
CA ILE A 41 8.70 11.47 2.56
C ILE A 41 9.08 10.18 1.82
N ALA A 42 8.14 9.23 1.67
CA ALA A 42 8.39 8.00 0.94
C ALA A 42 8.80 8.27 -0.53
N ALA A 43 8.08 9.14 -1.23
CA ALA A 43 8.41 9.53 -2.60
C ALA A 43 9.80 10.17 -2.72
N THR A 44 10.14 11.09 -1.81
CA THR A 44 11.44 11.74 -1.77
C THR A 44 12.57 10.74 -1.47
N SER A 45 12.36 9.82 -0.53
CA SER A 45 13.33 8.76 -0.22
C SER A 45 13.61 7.87 -1.44
N ILE A 46 12.58 7.55 -2.23
CA ILE A 46 12.74 6.78 -3.48
C ILE A 46 13.64 7.50 -4.47
N ILE A 47 13.42 8.81 -4.65
CA ILE A 47 14.23 9.65 -5.53
C ILE A 47 15.68 9.68 -5.06
N ILE A 48 15.92 9.93 -3.77
CA ILE A 48 17.27 9.99 -3.18
C ILE A 48 18.00 8.66 -3.35
N VAL A 49 17.35 7.53 -3.03
CA VAL A 49 17.95 6.19 -3.18
C VAL A 49 18.28 5.91 -4.64
N THR A 50 17.38 6.29 -5.56
CA THR A 50 17.61 6.10 -6.99
C THR A 50 18.82 6.91 -7.48
N ILE A 51 18.90 8.19 -7.12
CA ILE A 51 20.01 9.07 -7.50
C ILE A 51 21.33 8.55 -6.92
N GLY A 52 21.38 8.31 -5.61
CA GLY A 52 22.61 7.83 -4.95
C GLY A 52 23.07 6.48 -5.49
N ALA A 53 22.15 5.57 -5.82
CA ALA A 53 22.51 4.30 -6.41
C ALA A 53 23.02 4.42 -7.87
N ILE A 54 22.54 5.40 -8.64
CA ILE A 54 23.12 5.70 -9.97
C ILE A 54 24.55 6.22 -9.82
N GLU A 55 24.81 7.09 -8.84
CA GLU A 55 26.15 7.62 -8.57
C GLU A 55 27.13 6.51 -8.13
N ILE A 56 26.70 5.58 -7.28
CA ILE A 56 27.54 4.49 -6.76
C ILE A 56 27.82 3.41 -7.83
N PHE A 57 26.80 2.97 -8.57
CA PHE A 57 26.93 1.83 -9.48
C PHE A 57 27.25 2.23 -10.93
N GLY A 58 27.28 3.52 -11.23
CA GLY A 58 27.50 4.06 -12.57
C GLY A 58 26.31 3.84 -13.52
N PRO A 59 26.28 4.54 -14.67
CA PRO A 59 25.13 4.55 -15.58
C PRO A 59 24.86 3.18 -16.24
N THR A 60 25.89 2.34 -16.41
CA THR A 60 25.78 1.01 -17.03
C THR A 60 24.98 0.01 -16.21
N ARG A 61 24.99 0.14 -14.87
CA ARG A 61 24.15 -0.66 -13.95
C ARG A 61 22.95 0.12 -13.40
N GLY A 62 22.91 1.44 -13.62
CA GLY A 62 21.84 2.32 -13.18
C GLY A 62 20.45 1.95 -13.71
N GLY A 63 20.35 1.31 -14.88
CA GLY A 63 19.08 0.83 -15.42
C GLY A 63 18.40 -0.23 -14.55
N ALA A 64 19.15 -1.26 -14.12
CA ALA A 64 18.65 -2.33 -13.28
C ALA A 64 18.27 -1.81 -11.87
N VAL A 65 19.06 -0.88 -11.35
CA VAL A 65 18.79 -0.20 -10.08
C VAL A 65 17.49 0.59 -10.14
N ARG A 66 17.32 1.46 -11.16
CA ARG A 66 16.09 2.24 -11.36
C ARG A 66 14.87 1.33 -11.47
N PHE A 67 14.97 0.27 -12.27
CA PHE A 67 13.89 -0.70 -12.43
C PHE A 67 13.52 -1.35 -11.09
N THR A 68 14.52 -1.81 -10.33
CA THR A 68 14.31 -2.46 -9.03
C THR A 68 13.65 -1.52 -8.03
N VAL A 69 14.14 -0.28 -7.95
CA VAL A 69 13.59 0.73 -7.04
C VAL A 69 12.14 1.06 -7.43
N LEU A 70 11.86 1.32 -8.71
CA LEU A 70 10.51 1.62 -9.18
C LEU A 70 9.54 0.44 -9.00
N ALA A 71 10.02 -0.79 -9.15
CA ALA A 71 9.21 -2.00 -8.99
C ALA A 71 8.83 -2.26 -7.52
N ILE A 72 9.77 -2.06 -6.60
CA ILE A 72 9.61 -2.48 -5.20
C ILE A 72 9.13 -1.34 -4.30
N ALA A 73 9.52 -0.11 -4.59
CA ALA A 73 9.28 0.99 -3.68
C ALA A 73 7.80 1.33 -3.46
N PRO A 74 6.88 1.26 -4.46
CA PRO A 74 5.45 1.44 -4.21
C PRO A 74 4.91 0.44 -3.19
N ALA A 75 5.24 -0.84 -3.35
CA ALA A 75 4.83 -1.90 -2.43
C ALA A 75 5.40 -1.69 -1.02
N LEU A 76 6.69 -1.37 -0.88
CA LEU A 76 7.31 -1.09 0.42
C LEU A 76 6.71 0.16 1.08
N SER A 77 6.44 1.20 0.30
CA SER A 77 5.82 2.43 0.79
C SER A 77 4.40 2.17 1.30
N TRP A 78 3.62 1.39 0.54
CA TRP A 78 2.28 0.97 0.96
C TRP A 78 2.32 0.14 2.24
N GLN A 79 3.23 -0.84 2.31
CA GLN A 79 3.44 -1.68 3.49
C GLN A 79 3.79 -0.82 4.72
N ALA A 80 4.76 0.09 4.58
CA ALA A 80 5.22 0.97 5.65
C ALA A 80 4.11 1.91 6.13
N LEU A 81 3.35 2.51 5.22
CA LEU A 81 2.20 3.36 5.55
C LEU A 81 1.09 2.59 6.27
N THR A 82 0.83 1.36 5.81
CA THR A 82 -0.18 0.48 6.41
C THR A 82 0.21 0.10 7.84
N TRP A 83 1.47 -0.22 8.07
CA TRP A 83 2.01 -0.48 9.41
C TRP A 83 1.99 0.76 10.30
N TRP A 84 2.41 1.90 9.76
CA TRP A 84 2.39 3.16 10.49
C TRP A 84 0.97 3.53 10.92
N ALA A 85 0.00 3.42 10.01
CA ALA A 85 -1.41 3.68 10.31
C ALA A 85 -1.94 2.69 11.36
N TRP A 86 -1.63 1.40 11.22
CA TRP A 86 -2.00 0.37 12.19
C TRP A 86 -1.51 0.70 13.59
N TRP A 87 -0.25 1.11 13.76
CA TRP A 87 0.29 1.44 15.09
C TRP A 87 -0.29 2.74 15.68
N ARG A 88 -0.67 3.69 14.83
CA ARG A 88 -1.25 4.98 15.24
C ARG A 88 -2.74 4.92 15.58
N ASP A 89 -3.50 4.09 14.87
CA ASP A 89 -4.95 4.00 15.05
C ASP A 89 -5.28 3.24 16.37
N ASP A 90 -6.35 3.64 17.05
CA ASP A 90 -6.80 3.06 18.31
C ASP A 90 -7.56 1.72 18.10
N ARG A 91 -7.82 0.99 19.20
CA ARG A 91 -8.48 -0.33 19.14
C ARG A 91 -9.88 -0.26 18.53
N ALA A 92 -10.65 0.80 18.77
CA ALA A 92 -12.00 0.91 18.22
C ALA A 92 -11.97 1.13 16.70
N THR A 93 -11.07 1.98 16.21
CA THR A 93 -10.86 2.17 14.76
C THR A 93 -10.46 0.86 14.08
N ARG A 94 -9.54 0.09 14.67
CA ARG A 94 -9.12 -1.21 14.12
C ARG A 94 -10.27 -2.22 14.10
N ALA A 95 -11.07 -2.28 15.15
CA ALA A 95 -12.24 -3.16 15.22
C ALA A 95 -13.31 -2.78 14.18
N ALA A 96 -13.58 -1.49 14.00
CA ALA A 96 -14.53 -1.02 12.99
C ALA A 96 -14.06 -1.38 11.56
N ALA A 97 -12.76 -1.19 11.27
CA ALA A 97 -12.18 -1.59 9.99
C ALA A 97 -12.23 -3.11 9.77
N LEU A 98 -12.03 -3.90 10.83
CA LEU A 98 -12.11 -5.36 10.74
C LEU A 98 -13.51 -5.83 10.34
N LEU A 99 -14.57 -5.21 10.86
CA LEU A 99 -15.95 -5.52 10.48
C LEU A 99 -16.20 -5.28 8.98
N ILE A 100 -15.65 -4.18 8.44
CA ILE A 100 -15.71 -3.90 7.00
C ILE A 100 -14.96 -4.97 6.21
N ALA A 101 -13.76 -5.35 6.66
CA ALA A 101 -12.94 -6.32 5.98
C ALA A 101 -13.56 -7.72 5.97
N ILE A 102 -14.19 -8.14 7.07
CA ILE A 102 -14.94 -9.41 7.16
C ILE A 102 -16.12 -9.38 6.18
N ALA A 103 -16.91 -8.30 6.18
CA ALA A 103 -18.06 -8.16 5.27
C ALA A 103 -17.64 -8.13 3.79
N ASN A 104 -16.47 -7.54 3.47
CA ASN A 104 -15.93 -7.55 2.12
C ASN A 104 -15.40 -8.93 1.72
N ALA A 105 -14.72 -9.63 2.63
CA ALA A 105 -14.22 -10.98 2.40
C ALA A 105 -15.36 -11.95 2.11
N GLU A 106 -16.47 -11.86 2.87
CA GLU A 106 -17.67 -12.65 2.63
C GLU A 106 -18.30 -12.37 1.25
N ARG A 107 -18.32 -11.11 0.81
CA ARG A 107 -18.83 -10.74 -0.53
C ARG A 107 -17.97 -11.23 -1.69
N LEU A 108 -16.66 -11.34 -1.46
CA LEU A 108 -15.69 -11.71 -2.48
C LEU A 108 -15.32 -13.20 -2.44
N ASP A 109 -15.93 -13.97 -1.54
CA ASP A 109 -15.56 -15.36 -1.25
C ASP A 109 -14.06 -15.53 -0.91
N GLU A 110 -13.51 -14.53 -0.22
CA GLU A 110 -12.13 -14.51 0.23
C GLU A 110 -12.03 -14.91 1.71
N PRO A 111 -10.92 -15.52 2.15
CA PRO A 111 -10.73 -15.86 3.56
C PRO A 111 -10.69 -14.58 4.43
N PRO A 112 -11.56 -14.47 5.46
CA PRO A 112 -11.66 -13.25 6.26
C PRO A 112 -10.38 -13.01 7.09
N PRO A 113 -10.04 -11.75 7.36
CA PRO A 113 -8.96 -11.44 8.28
C PRO A 113 -9.32 -11.89 9.71
N ALA A 114 -8.40 -12.61 10.37
CA ALA A 114 -8.61 -13.10 11.73
C ALA A 114 -8.69 -11.93 12.74
N GLY A 115 -9.63 -12.04 13.68
CA GLY A 115 -9.95 -10.93 14.60
C GLY A 115 -8.91 -10.63 15.68
N ASN A 116 -8.03 -11.57 16.01
CA ASN A 116 -6.93 -11.38 16.97
C ASN A 116 -5.56 -11.18 16.28
N ARG A 117 -5.53 -10.47 15.15
CA ARG A 117 -4.28 -10.24 14.41
C ARG A 117 -3.46 -9.10 15.02
N TRP A 118 -2.16 -9.29 15.05
CA TRP A 118 -1.17 -8.31 15.51
C TRP A 118 -0.69 -7.41 14.35
N LEU A 119 -0.99 -7.80 13.11
CA LEU A 119 -0.56 -7.15 11.87
C LEU A 119 -1.75 -6.68 11.04
N PRO A 120 -1.62 -5.57 10.31
CA PRO A 120 -2.65 -5.09 9.40
C PRO A 120 -2.76 -5.99 8.16
N TRP A 121 -3.95 -6.04 7.57
CA TRP A 121 -4.17 -6.70 6.27
C TRP A 121 -3.96 -5.73 5.11
N GLY A 122 -3.85 -6.26 3.89
CA GLY A 122 -3.39 -5.51 2.72
C GLY A 122 -4.20 -4.26 2.36
N ASN A 123 -5.49 -4.21 2.71
CA ASN A 123 -6.39 -3.10 2.43
C ASN A 123 -6.84 -2.32 3.68
N TYR A 124 -6.18 -2.54 4.83
CA TYR A 124 -6.54 -1.95 6.12
C TYR A 124 -6.85 -0.45 6.06
N ILE A 125 -5.98 0.34 5.43
CA ILE A 125 -6.15 1.80 5.32
C ILE A 125 -7.49 2.17 4.66
N PHE A 126 -7.92 1.44 3.64
CA PHE A 126 -9.18 1.71 2.94
C PHE A 126 -10.37 1.30 3.79
N ASP A 127 -10.31 0.14 4.45
CA ASP A 127 -11.40 -0.32 5.32
C ASP A 127 -11.62 0.62 6.50
N VAL A 128 -10.54 1.17 7.07
CA VAL A 128 -10.61 2.23 8.09
C VAL A 128 -11.32 3.48 7.55
N GLU A 129 -11.00 3.89 6.33
CA GLU A 129 -11.67 5.05 5.75
C GLU A 129 -13.15 4.78 5.49
N VAL A 130 -13.50 3.61 4.96
CA VAL A 130 -14.90 3.21 4.76
C VAL A 130 -15.64 3.24 6.10
N ALA A 131 -15.04 2.70 7.17
CA ALA A 131 -15.61 2.76 8.51
C ALA A 131 -15.83 4.21 8.99
N ARG A 132 -14.84 5.10 8.79
CA ARG A 132 -14.95 6.52 9.12
C ARG A 132 -16.05 7.23 8.33
N ARG A 133 -16.18 6.95 7.02
CA ARG A 133 -17.22 7.56 6.19
C ARG A 133 -18.61 7.07 6.61
N ARG A 134 -18.75 5.79 6.95
CA ARG A 134 -20.02 5.24 7.49
C ARG A 134 -20.41 5.88 8.81
N SER A 135 -19.47 6.21 9.68
CA SER A 135 -19.79 6.89 10.95
C SER A 135 -20.24 8.34 10.78
N ILE A 136 -19.96 8.97 9.63
CA ILE A 136 -20.35 10.35 9.32
C ILE A 136 -21.62 10.40 8.47
N TYR A 137 -21.95 9.30 7.78
CA TYR A 137 -23.10 9.24 6.88
C TYR A 137 -24.41 9.08 7.67
N GLU A 138 -25.28 10.07 7.58
CA GLU A 138 -26.68 9.94 7.97
C GLU A 138 -27.48 9.38 6.78
N PRO A 139 -28.26 8.30 6.96
CA PRO A 139 -29.08 7.75 5.89
C PRO A 139 -30.17 8.77 5.48
N PRO A 140 -30.50 8.88 4.18
CA PRO A 140 -31.56 9.77 3.73
C PRO A 140 -32.88 9.39 4.40
N PRO A 141 -33.72 10.37 4.77
CA PRO A 141 -35.04 10.09 5.32
C PRO A 141 -35.85 9.28 4.29
N ILE A 142 -36.48 8.20 4.78
CA ILE A 142 -37.33 7.27 4.02
C ILE A 142 -38.65 7.96 3.67
#